data_AF-A0A661P5T5-F1
#
_entry.id   AF-A0A661P5T5-F1
#
_cell.length_a   1.000
_cell.length_b   1.000
_cell.length_c   1.000
_cell.angle_alpha   90.00
_cell.angle_beta   90.00
_cell.angle_gamma   90.00
#
_symmetry.space_group_name_H-M   'P 1'
#
loop_
_entity.id
_entity.type
_entity.pdbx_description
1 polymer ?
#
loop_
_entity_poly.entity_id
_entity_poly.type
_entity_poly.pdbx_seq_one_letter_code
_entity_poly.pdbx_strand_id
1 'polypeptide(L)'
;MHRSRGHRCQGIHRAGHGHQDAQGEPAPAGEDARENRALRPPSGDHHAIHQGTGHRPRRIRRPARRVRLRQERGCGQSRHRRLGQAPAQDGAQDGAQDGQQNQEHPQRRHRWPRQGPGGDQGAPEERNHGGTGAVRPRLLRIAKWIAYPAFYLFSLALFGYLTFPYDQLKGRVIAEFDRMQQKSKRRSRSADPPLRLEIDELDGHWLTGVAVTGARLIIPPSTDVRRKAKPGPAKRATEDDKAAQPSVISINHATARVQLLPLLTGSVTIDFWAEVFAGEVSGTVPYGAGGGDAEVEIEGLQLGEIAPLKSLLEGMPVLGVLGGSIQLSPKEGKFAKADGRLDIRIDDVVLGDGKTKVQGVALPAAQVGQITIVANAKDGLLKIEDLNAQGRDFELTGEGKVKLHESWDRSQADVMLKFRFADGYRDKSEATRGLLGKPGDKFPAAIEVAPGSKFKQAKTADDYYQFHLGGPLSKIDFKPAGTGKPARSRARRPGKSVRPGTKYQQMQKKLKGRKPSLKSATGEDEPPVQDSDRTAPHQTPSKPGANPMGERRLDGAADTRPAPNPDTR
;
A
#
# COMPACT_ATOMS: atom_id res chain seq x y z
N MET A 1 -41.84 -57.09 11.65
CA MET A 1 -43.30 -57.30 11.83
C MET A 1 -43.80 -56.34 12.90
N HIS A 2 -44.92 -55.66 12.59
CA HIS A 2 -45.71 -54.68 13.34
C HIS A 2 -45.46 -54.46 14.85
N ARG A 3 -45.42 -53.20 15.31
CA ARG A 3 -46.62 -52.41 15.64
C ARG A 3 -46.30 -50.94 15.93
N SER A 4 -47.19 -50.10 15.40
CA SER A 4 -47.37 -48.68 15.62
C SER A 4 -48.00 -48.38 16.98
N ARG A 5 -47.59 -47.30 17.65
CA ARG A 5 -48.43 -46.51 18.56
C ARG A 5 -48.05 -45.02 18.46
N GLY A 6 -49.00 -44.22 18.00
CA GLY A 6 -48.93 -42.78 18.00
C GLY A 6 -49.34 -42.18 19.35
N HIS A 7 -48.81 -41.00 19.64
CA HIS A 7 -49.27 -40.15 20.74
C HIS A 7 -49.81 -38.84 20.16
N ARG A 8 -51.12 -38.64 20.36
CA ARG A 8 -51.78 -37.34 20.39
C ARG A 8 -51.43 -36.67 21.72
N CYS A 9 -51.10 -35.38 21.69
CA CYS A 9 -51.33 -34.50 22.84
C CYS A 9 -52.16 -33.30 22.37
N GLN A 10 -53.20 -33.06 23.14
CA GLN A 10 -54.22 -32.04 22.98
C GLN A 10 -53.68 -30.67 23.40
N GLY A 11 -54.34 -29.63 22.87
CA GLY A 11 -54.09 -28.24 23.21
C GLY A 11 -54.59 -27.85 24.60
N ILE A 12 -54.03 -26.76 25.11
CA ILE A 12 -54.55 -26.01 26.24
C ILE A 12 -54.61 -24.55 25.80
N HIS A 13 -55.82 -24.00 25.89
CA HIS A 13 -56.13 -22.58 25.82
C HIS A 13 -55.51 -21.85 27.03
N ARG A 14 -54.95 -20.65 26.82
CA ARG A 14 -55.02 -19.60 27.84
C ARG A 14 -55.09 -18.22 27.21
N ALA A 15 -56.19 -17.57 27.51
CA ALA A 15 -56.49 -16.17 27.23
C ALA A 15 -55.59 -15.25 28.09
N GLY A 16 -55.28 -14.08 27.55
CA GLY A 16 -54.64 -12.98 28.25
C GLY A 16 -54.91 -11.68 27.49
N HIS A 17 -55.98 -10.99 27.91
CA HIS A 17 -56.30 -9.62 27.53
C HIS A 17 -55.22 -8.66 28.02
N GLY A 18 -54.90 -7.66 27.20
CA GLY A 18 -54.07 -6.51 27.57
C GLY A 18 -54.27 -5.38 26.57
N HIS A 19 -55.26 -4.54 26.85
CA HIS A 19 -55.50 -3.22 26.24
C HIS A 19 -54.30 -2.29 26.52
N GLN A 20 -53.88 -1.49 25.53
CA GLN A 20 -53.54 -0.07 25.70
C GLN A 20 -53.28 0.60 24.33
N ASP A 21 -54.30 1.38 23.94
CA ASP A 21 -54.26 2.76 23.47
C ASP A 21 -53.31 3.18 22.33
N ALA A 22 -53.96 3.36 21.18
CA ALA A 22 -53.50 4.12 20.04
C ALA A 22 -53.66 5.63 20.31
N GLN A 23 -52.60 6.39 20.05
CA GLN A 23 -52.70 7.80 19.67
C GLN A 23 -52.19 7.94 18.25
N GLY A 24 -53.10 8.28 17.34
CA GLY A 24 -52.81 8.63 15.97
C GLY A 24 -52.59 10.14 15.83
N GLU A 25 -51.67 10.50 14.96
CA GLU A 25 -51.63 11.84 14.37
C GLU A 25 -51.83 11.75 12.84
N PRO A 26 -52.49 12.74 12.23
CA PRO A 26 -53.11 12.64 10.92
C PRO A 26 -52.20 13.02 9.76
N ALA A 27 -52.41 12.37 8.63
CA ALA A 27 -51.91 12.79 7.32
C ALA A 27 -52.77 13.93 6.75
N PRO A 28 -52.18 14.94 6.09
CA PRO A 28 -52.95 15.89 5.30
C PRO A 28 -53.24 15.36 3.89
N ALA A 29 -54.51 15.51 3.51
CA ALA A 29 -55.03 15.35 2.17
C ALA A 29 -54.99 16.67 1.40
N GLY A 30 -54.98 16.58 0.06
CA GLY A 30 -55.15 17.69 -0.89
C GLY A 30 -54.21 17.51 -2.09
N GLU A 31 -54.66 16.83 -3.15
CA GLU A 31 -55.21 17.45 -4.38
C GLU A 31 -54.11 17.96 -5.31
N ASP A 32 -53.82 17.20 -6.37
CA ASP A 32 -54.10 17.67 -7.73
C ASP A 32 -53.86 16.56 -8.75
N ALA A 33 -54.94 16.19 -9.43
CA ALA A 33 -54.95 15.42 -10.64
C ALA A 33 -54.87 16.38 -11.83
N ARG A 34 -53.93 16.17 -12.76
CA ARG A 34 -54.15 16.29 -14.21
C ARG A 34 -52.91 15.87 -15.01
N GLU A 35 -53.18 15.00 -15.99
CA GLU A 35 -52.66 15.11 -17.35
C GLU A 35 -51.19 14.71 -17.61
N ASN A 36 -50.97 13.43 -17.96
CA ASN A 36 -50.31 13.10 -19.24
C ASN A 36 -50.42 11.61 -19.59
N ARG A 37 -51.14 11.35 -20.68
CA ARG A 37 -51.35 10.06 -21.34
C ARG A 37 -50.76 10.17 -22.75
N ALA A 38 -50.20 9.06 -23.25
CA ALA A 38 -49.49 8.83 -24.53
C ALA A 38 -47.96 9.04 -24.38
N LEU A 39 -47.09 8.07 -24.66
CA LEU A 39 -47.00 7.23 -25.86
C LEU A 39 -46.45 5.83 -25.52
N ARG A 40 -47.14 4.78 -25.99
CA ARG A 40 -46.59 3.42 -26.14
C ARG A 40 -46.02 3.27 -27.56
N PRO A 41 -44.81 2.73 -27.77
CA PRO A 41 -44.41 2.23 -29.08
C PRO A 41 -44.98 0.81 -29.33
N PRO A 42 -45.17 0.43 -30.62
CA PRO A 42 -45.94 -0.73 -31.02
C PRO A 42 -45.16 -2.04 -30.93
N SER A 43 -45.87 -3.08 -30.50
CA SER A 43 -45.55 -4.49 -30.71
C SER A 43 -45.65 -4.83 -32.21
N GLY A 44 -44.53 -5.17 -32.82
CA GLY A 44 -44.45 -5.67 -34.18
C GLY A 44 -44.46 -7.20 -34.20
N ASP A 45 -45.39 -7.74 -34.97
CA ASP A 45 -45.70 -9.15 -35.14
C ASP A 45 -44.80 -9.89 -36.15
N HIS A 46 -44.73 -11.21 -35.93
CA HIS A 46 -44.60 -12.32 -36.89
C HIS A 46 -43.45 -12.35 -37.91
N HIS A 47 -42.55 -13.34 -37.73
CA HIS A 47 -42.27 -14.30 -38.81
C HIS A 47 -42.05 -15.72 -38.26
N ALA A 48 -42.93 -16.61 -38.68
CA ALA A 48 -42.85 -18.06 -38.50
C ALA A 48 -41.77 -18.65 -39.41
N ILE A 49 -40.91 -19.52 -38.86
CA ILE A 49 -40.06 -20.41 -39.65
C ILE A 49 -40.24 -21.85 -39.17
N HIS A 50 -40.75 -22.64 -40.12
CA HIS A 50 -40.88 -24.09 -40.24
C HIS A 50 -40.18 -25.00 -39.22
N GLN A 51 -41.01 -25.84 -38.59
CA GLN A 51 -40.59 -27.13 -38.03
C GLN A 51 -40.37 -28.12 -39.19
N GLY A 52 -39.13 -28.62 -39.30
CA GLY A 52 -38.75 -29.72 -40.18
C GLY A 52 -38.37 -30.95 -39.37
N THR A 53 -39.26 -31.94 -39.35
CA THR A 53 -39.01 -33.32 -38.93
C THR A 53 -37.98 -33.98 -39.84
N GLY A 54 -36.96 -34.65 -39.29
CA GLY A 54 -35.98 -35.37 -40.10
C GLY A 54 -35.03 -36.30 -39.33
N HIS A 55 -35.44 -37.57 -39.24
CA HIS A 55 -34.64 -38.80 -39.18
C HIS A 55 -33.25 -38.86 -38.51
N ARG A 56 -33.18 -39.74 -37.50
CA ARG A 56 -31.96 -40.46 -37.08
C ARG A 56 -31.38 -41.29 -38.24
N PRO A 57 -30.04 -41.35 -38.38
CA PRO A 57 -29.39 -42.56 -38.85
C PRO A 57 -28.40 -43.14 -37.84
N ARG A 58 -28.14 -44.42 -38.10
CA ARG A 58 -27.57 -45.44 -37.23
C ARG A 58 -26.07 -45.25 -36.97
N ARG A 59 -25.66 -45.82 -35.84
CA ARG A 59 -24.28 -46.24 -35.53
C ARG A 59 -23.63 -46.93 -36.73
N ILE A 60 -22.50 -46.43 -37.18
CA ILE A 60 -21.49 -47.21 -37.91
C ILE A 60 -20.18 -47.13 -37.12
N ARG A 61 -19.81 -48.27 -36.53
CA ARG A 61 -18.45 -48.56 -36.04
C ARG A 61 -17.51 -48.64 -37.25
N ARG A 62 -16.42 -47.87 -37.26
CA ARG A 62 -15.21 -48.16 -38.06
C ARG A 62 -13.93 -47.68 -37.36
N PRO A 63 -12.77 -48.26 -37.70
CA PRO A 63 -11.78 -48.70 -36.72
C PRO A 63 -10.63 -47.72 -36.51
N ALA A 64 -9.89 -47.96 -35.42
CA ALA A 64 -8.62 -47.34 -35.10
C ALA A 64 -7.61 -47.46 -36.26
N ARG A 65 -7.18 -46.32 -36.81
CA ARG A 65 -5.97 -46.21 -37.63
C ARG A 65 -4.95 -45.37 -36.87
N ARG A 66 -3.94 -46.06 -36.33
CA ARG A 66 -2.67 -45.47 -35.91
C ARG A 66 -2.01 -44.85 -37.14
N VAL A 67 -1.98 -43.52 -37.21
CA VAL A 67 -1.08 -42.80 -38.11
C VAL A 67 0.13 -42.37 -37.27
N ARG A 68 1.25 -43.05 -37.47
CA ARG A 68 2.57 -42.59 -37.05
C ARG A 68 2.91 -41.38 -37.92
N LEU A 69 2.85 -40.17 -37.36
CA LEU A 69 3.49 -39.01 -37.96
C LEU A 69 5.00 -39.14 -37.78
N ARG A 70 5.64 -39.46 -38.90
CA ARG A 70 7.07 -39.50 -39.15
C ARG A 70 7.60 -38.08 -39.02
N GLN A 71 8.49 -37.88 -38.05
CA GLN A 71 9.21 -36.63 -37.80
C GLN A 71 10.27 -36.48 -38.90
N GLU A 72 9.96 -35.73 -39.95
CA GLU A 72 10.94 -35.40 -40.99
C GLU A 72 11.89 -34.31 -40.47
N ARG A 73 13.18 -34.61 -40.60
CA ARG A 73 14.29 -33.72 -40.32
C ARG A 73 14.37 -32.69 -41.45
N GLY A 74 13.97 -31.46 -41.18
CA GLY A 74 14.27 -30.31 -42.02
C GLY A 74 15.66 -29.78 -41.69
N CYS A 75 16.63 -30.01 -42.58
CA CYS A 75 17.92 -29.31 -42.60
C CYS A 75 17.69 -27.85 -43.00
N GLY A 76 17.67 -26.95 -42.01
CA GLY A 76 17.67 -25.50 -42.21
C GLY A 76 19.10 -24.95 -42.24
N GLN A 77 19.51 -24.46 -43.41
CA GLN A 77 20.79 -23.81 -43.69
C GLN A 77 21.00 -22.58 -42.77
N SER A 78 22.09 -22.61 -42.01
CA SER A 78 22.58 -21.46 -41.26
C SER A 78 23.56 -20.66 -42.12
N ARG A 79 23.07 -19.59 -42.76
CA ARG A 79 23.90 -18.49 -43.27
C ARG A 79 23.83 -17.34 -42.27
N HIS A 80 24.82 -17.25 -41.37
CA HIS A 80 25.09 -15.99 -40.67
C HIS A 80 26.31 -15.31 -41.30
N ARG A 81 26.00 -14.15 -41.89
CA ARG A 81 26.92 -13.13 -42.34
C ARG A 81 27.82 -12.68 -41.18
N ARG A 82 29.09 -12.52 -41.54
CA ARG A 82 30.10 -11.71 -40.86
C ARG A 82 29.56 -10.31 -40.54
N LEU A 83 29.69 -9.89 -39.29
CA LEU A 83 29.88 -8.49 -38.90
C LEU A 83 30.92 -8.46 -37.77
N GLY A 84 31.79 -7.46 -37.86
CA GLY A 84 33.16 -7.49 -37.36
C GLY A 84 33.31 -7.38 -35.85
N GLN A 85 34.38 -8.01 -35.38
CA GLN A 85 35.00 -7.77 -34.10
C GLN A 85 35.67 -6.39 -34.11
N ALA A 86 35.25 -5.52 -33.20
CA ALA A 86 36.05 -4.39 -32.75
C ALA A 86 36.90 -4.84 -31.56
N PRO A 87 38.15 -4.39 -31.44
CA PRO A 87 39.09 -4.87 -30.43
C PRO A 87 38.80 -4.30 -29.04
N ALA A 88 39.06 -5.15 -28.04
CA ALA A 88 39.17 -4.77 -26.64
C ALA A 88 40.37 -3.84 -26.45
N GLN A 89 40.15 -2.69 -25.82
CA GLN A 89 41.23 -1.89 -25.23
C GLN A 89 41.37 -2.31 -23.77
N ASP A 90 42.43 -3.07 -23.51
CA ASP A 90 43.04 -3.21 -22.20
C ASP A 90 43.66 -1.86 -21.81
N GLY A 91 43.10 -1.25 -20.77
CA GLY A 91 43.66 -0.07 -20.11
C GLY A 91 43.94 -0.41 -18.65
N ALA A 92 45.14 -0.94 -18.40
CA ALA A 92 45.74 -0.97 -17.07
C ALA A 92 46.09 0.47 -16.66
N GLN A 93 45.53 0.92 -15.54
CA GLN A 93 46.05 2.08 -14.80
C GLN A 93 46.30 1.64 -13.37
N ASP A 94 47.56 1.26 -13.14
CA ASP A 94 48.21 1.35 -11.84
C ASP A 94 48.29 2.83 -11.45
N GLY A 95 47.78 3.13 -10.26
CA GLY A 95 47.81 4.47 -9.68
C GLY A 95 48.01 4.35 -8.18
N ALA A 96 49.27 4.15 -7.78
CA ALA A 96 49.73 4.37 -6.43
C ALA A 96 49.56 5.85 -6.05
N GLN A 97 48.95 6.12 -4.91
CA GLN A 97 49.08 7.41 -4.21
C GLN A 97 49.39 7.14 -2.74
N ASP A 98 50.69 7.05 -2.48
CA ASP A 98 51.29 7.34 -1.18
C ASP A 98 51.16 8.82 -0.86
N GLY A 99 51.08 9.11 0.43
CA GLY A 99 50.78 10.42 0.98
C GLY A 99 51.94 11.41 1.03
N GLN A 100 51.60 12.61 1.54
CA GLN A 100 52.40 13.77 2.01
C GLN A 100 51.54 15.00 1.68
N GLN A 101 51.36 16.07 2.46
CA GLN A 101 51.91 16.63 3.69
C GLN A 101 50.77 17.54 4.23
N ASN A 102 50.40 17.48 5.51
CA ASN A 102 50.93 18.35 6.56
C ASN A 102 50.96 19.85 6.18
N GLN A 103 49.92 20.61 6.51
CA GLN A 103 50.06 22.02 6.93
C GLN A 103 49.02 22.34 8.02
N GLU A 104 49.57 22.60 9.21
CA GLU A 104 48.92 23.11 10.40
C GLU A 104 48.66 24.63 10.31
N HIS A 105 47.83 25.09 11.26
CA HIS A 105 47.72 26.47 11.81
C HIS A 105 46.86 27.53 11.09
N PRO A 106 46.37 28.57 11.81
CA PRO A 106 45.78 28.54 13.15
C PRO A 106 44.49 29.37 13.29
N GLN A 107 43.87 29.19 14.44
CA GLN A 107 42.79 29.95 15.06
C GLN A 107 42.86 31.47 14.83
N ARG A 108 41.79 32.04 14.27
CA ARG A 108 41.44 33.46 14.46
C ARG A 108 40.21 33.59 15.35
N ARG A 109 40.49 33.92 16.61
CA ARG A 109 39.54 34.48 17.58
C ARG A 109 38.97 35.79 17.01
N HIS A 110 37.67 35.83 16.74
CA HIS A 110 36.96 37.10 16.60
C HIS A 110 36.15 37.39 17.86
N ARG A 111 36.64 38.45 18.49
CA ARG A 111 36.30 39.12 19.73
C ARG A 111 34.94 39.81 19.57
N TRP A 112 33.98 39.47 20.42
CA TRP A 112 32.77 40.26 20.63
C TRP A 112 33.11 41.54 21.40
N PRO A 113 32.65 42.74 20.98
CA PRO A 113 32.60 43.89 21.85
C PRO A 113 31.24 43.99 22.55
N ARG A 114 31.31 43.82 23.88
CA ARG A 114 30.67 44.59 24.95
C ARG A 114 29.56 45.57 24.55
N GLN A 115 28.38 45.31 25.13
CA GLN A 115 27.37 46.30 25.50
C GLN A 115 27.98 47.40 26.38
N GLY A 116 27.64 48.64 26.07
CA GLY A 116 27.76 49.79 26.97
C GLY A 116 26.35 50.39 27.18
N PRO A 117 25.96 50.71 28.42
CA PRO A 117 24.70 51.37 28.73
C PRO A 117 24.88 52.89 28.87
N GLY A 118 23.83 53.63 28.51
CA GLY A 118 23.56 54.96 29.05
C GLY A 118 23.78 56.12 28.09
N GLY A 119 22.83 57.06 28.10
CA GLY A 119 23.09 58.46 27.78
C GLY A 119 22.17 59.08 26.74
N ASP A 120 20.98 59.46 27.20
CA ASP A 120 20.35 60.78 27.00
C ASP A 120 20.05 61.38 25.61
N GLN A 121 18.77 61.76 25.50
CA GLN A 121 18.23 63.04 25.03
C GLN A 121 18.61 63.55 23.63
N GLY A 122 17.60 63.57 22.76
CA GLY A 122 17.58 64.39 21.57
C GLY A 122 16.51 63.95 20.58
N ALA A 123 15.25 64.32 20.84
CA ALA A 123 14.33 64.54 19.74
C ALA A 123 14.94 65.61 18.82
N PRO A 124 14.94 65.39 17.50
CA PRO A 124 13.96 66.16 16.74
C PRO A 124 13.35 65.38 15.57
N GLU A 125 12.07 65.67 15.37
CA GLU A 125 11.54 66.11 14.07
C GLU A 125 11.41 65.06 12.95
N GLU A 126 10.14 64.77 12.69
CA GLU A 126 9.60 64.27 11.43
C GLU A 126 10.42 64.70 10.21
N ARG A 127 11.05 63.74 9.54
CA ARG A 127 11.19 63.79 8.09
C ARG A 127 10.75 62.47 7.50
N ASN A 128 9.47 62.50 7.11
CA ASN A 128 8.88 61.71 6.05
C ASN A 128 9.77 61.79 4.79
N HIS A 129 10.81 60.96 4.72
CA HIS A 129 11.56 60.72 3.50
C HIS A 129 10.74 59.77 2.64
N GLY A 130 9.80 60.37 1.90
CA GLY A 130 9.36 59.89 0.60
C GLY A 130 10.56 59.85 -0.35
N GLY A 131 11.50 58.95 -0.09
CA GLY A 131 12.55 58.58 -1.00
C GLY A 131 11.91 57.78 -2.11
N THR A 132 11.31 58.47 -3.09
CA THR A 132 11.15 57.95 -4.44
C THR A 132 12.56 57.64 -4.93
N GLY A 133 13.05 56.45 -4.61
CA GLY A 133 14.39 55.99 -4.97
C GLY A 133 14.53 56.14 -6.46
N ALA A 134 15.34 57.10 -6.89
CA ALA A 134 15.65 57.35 -8.28
C ALA A 134 16.20 56.04 -8.86
N VAL A 135 15.31 55.28 -9.53
CA VAL A 135 15.63 53.99 -10.11
C VAL A 135 16.75 54.26 -11.11
N ARG A 136 17.93 53.68 -10.87
CA ARG A 136 19.14 53.98 -11.64
C ARG A 136 18.82 53.84 -13.14
N PRO A 137 19.10 54.85 -13.99
CA PRO A 137 18.76 54.82 -15.43
C PRO A 137 19.39 53.65 -16.19
N ARG A 138 20.43 53.04 -15.64
CA ARG A 138 21.05 51.80 -16.15
C ARG A 138 20.15 50.57 -15.99
N LEU A 139 19.35 50.50 -14.92
CA LEU A 139 18.45 49.38 -14.67
C LEU A 139 17.31 49.37 -15.71
N LEU A 140 16.74 50.53 -16.03
CA LEU A 140 15.68 50.66 -17.04
C LEU A 140 16.15 50.24 -18.43
N ARG A 141 17.42 50.51 -18.78
CA ARG A 141 18.00 50.10 -20.06
C ARG A 141 18.16 48.58 -20.14
N ILE A 142 18.62 47.92 -19.08
CA ILE A 142 18.74 46.45 -19.01
C ILE A 142 17.34 45.81 -19.00
N ALA A 143 16.41 46.36 -18.22
CA ALA A 143 15.03 45.87 -18.15
C ALA A 143 14.36 45.86 -19.52
N LYS A 144 14.55 46.91 -20.35
CA LYS A 144 14.02 46.94 -21.72
C LYS A 144 14.57 45.80 -22.59
N TRP A 145 15.86 45.47 -22.45
CA TRP A 145 16.48 44.36 -23.20
C TRP A 145 16.02 42.98 -22.73
N ILE A 146 15.72 42.80 -21.44
CA ILE A 146 15.17 41.55 -20.89
C ILE A 146 13.67 41.42 -21.15
N ALA A 147 12.94 42.54 -21.23
CA ALA A 147 11.49 42.55 -21.42
C ALA A 147 11.05 41.89 -22.74
N TYR A 148 11.74 42.15 -23.85
CA TYR A 148 11.40 41.53 -25.15
C TYR A 148 11.52 39.99 -25.15
N PRO A 149 12.65 39.37 -24.76
CA PRO A 149 12.75 37.91 -24.70
C PRO A 149 11.83 37.32 -23.62
N ALA A 150 11.65 37.99 -22.48
CA ALA A 150 10.71 37.54 -21.45
C ALA A 150 9.26 37.55 -21.96
N PHE A 151 8.83 38.61 -22.66
CA PHE A 151 7.50 38.71 -23.26
C PHE A 151 7.30 37.69 -24.38
N TYR A 152 8.34 37.44 -25.19
CA TYR A 152 8.33 36.39 -26.20
C TYR A 152 8.16 35.01 -25.56
N LEU A 153 8.94 34.68 -24.51
CA LEU A 153 8.82 33.41 -23.79
C LEU A 153 7.46 33.27 -23.11
N PHE A 154 6.93 34.35 -22.53
CA PHE A 154 5.58 34.38 -21.96
C PHE A 154 4.52 34.10 -23.03
N SER A 155 4.59 34.77 -24.17
CA SER A 155 3.66 34.56 -25.29
C SER A 155 3.77 33.15 -25.84
N LEU A 156 4.98 32.64 -26.03
CA LEU A 156 5.24 31.28 -26.47
C LEU A 156 4.67 30.25 -25.48
N ALA A 157 4.86 30.46 -24.18
CA ALA A 157 4.31 29.60 -23.14
C ALA A 157 2.77 29.66 -23.11
N LEU A 158 2.19 30.85 -23.23
CA LEU A 158 0.74 31.05 -23.26
C LEU A 158 0.11 30.37 -24.48
N PHE A 159 0.66 30.59 -25.68
CA PHE A 159 0.17 29.93 -26.90
C PHE A 159 0.42 28.42 -26.85
N GLY A 160 1.57 27.98 -26.34
CA GLY A 160 1.87 26.57 -26.13
C GLY A 160 0.87 25.90 -25.18
N TYR A 161 0.49 26.58 -24.10
CA TYR A 161 -0.53 26.12 -23.15
C TYR A 161 -1.92 26.06 -23.78
N LEU A 162 -2.37 27.14 -24.44
CA LEU A 162 -3.70 27.23 -25.05
C LEU A 162 -3.90 26.28 -26.24
N THR A 163 -2.83 25.91 -26.94
CA THR A 163 -2.89 25.01 -28.11
C THR A 163 -2.48 23.57 -27.77
N PHE A 164 -2.21 23.27 -26.50
CA PHE A 164 -1.78 21.95 -26.11
C PHE A 164 -2.92 20.92 -26.28
N PRO A 165 -2.70 19.81 -27.03
CA PRO A 165 -3.77 18.86 -27.32
C PRO A 165 -3.98 17.87 -26.16
N TYR A 166 -4.65 18.32 -25.10
CA TYR A 166 -4.91 17.51 -23.90
C TYR A 166 -5.62 16.19 -24.20
N ASP A 167 -6.55 16.17 -25.17
CA ASP A 167 -7.23 14.94 -25.60
C ASP A 167 -6.28 13.87 -26.14
N GLN A 168 -5.25 14.30 -26.90
CA GLN A 168 -4.24 13.37 -27.41
C GLN A 168 -3.34 12.86 -26.30
N LEU A 169 -3.02 13.72 -25.32
CA LEU A 169 -2.27 13.32 -24.13
C LEU A 169 -3.06 12.27 -23.33
N LYS A 170 -4.34 12.51 -23.07
CA LYS A 170 -5.26 11.56 -22.41
C LYS A 170 -5.23 10.19 -23.08
N GLY A 171 -5.40 10.14 -24.41
CA GLY A 171 -5.33 8.89 -25.18
C GLY A 171 -3.98 8.18 -25.05
N ARG A 172 -2.87 8.93 -25.06
CA ARG A 172 -1.52 8.36 -24.86
C ARG A 172 -1.30 7.84 -23.45
N VAL A 173 -1.80 8.52 -22.43
CA VAL A 173 -1.70 8.11 -21.03
C VAL A 173 -2.43 6.79 -20.82
N ILE A 174 -3.67 6.67 -21.30
CA ILE A 174 -4.45 5.43 -21.21
C ILE A 174 -3.75 4.29 -21.98
N ALA A 175 -3.27 4.56 -23.20
CA ALA A 175 -2.59 3.56 -24.01
C ALA A 175 -1.27 3.07 -23.39
N GLU A 176 -0.46 3.97 -22.80
CA GLU A 176 0.77 3.55 -22.14
C GLU A 176 0.48 2.84 -20.80
N PHE A 177 -0.55 3.24 -20.06
CA PHE A 177 -1.02 2.51 -18.88
C PHE A 177 -1.40 1.07 -19.24
N ASP A 178 -2.24 0.88 -20.27
CA ASP A 178 -2.63 -0.44 -20.76
C ASP A 178 -1.40 -1.25 -21.22
N ARG A 179 -0.44 -0.60 -21.89
CA ARG A 179 0.81 -1.23 -22.31
C ARG A 179 1.66 -1.67 -21.12
N MET A 180 1.74 -0.86 -20.06
CA MET A 180 2.43 -1.22 -18.81
C MET A 180 1.76 -2.41 -18.14
N GLN A 181 0.43 -2.46 -18.07
CA GLN A 181 -0.34 -3.59 -17.53
C GLN A 181 -0.15 -4.87 -18.36
N GLN A 182 -0.06 -4.76 -19.68
CA GLN A 182 0.25 -5.92 -20.53
C GLN A 182 1.68 -6.42 -20.32
N LYS A 183 2.65 -5.52 -20.11
CA LYS A 183 4.04 -5.89 -19.80
C LYS A 183 4.15 -6.57 -18.42
N SER A 184 3.45 -6.06 -17.40
CA SER A 184 3.42 -6.69 -16.06
C SER A 184 2.81 -8.08 -16.13
N LYS A 185 1.69 -8.26 -16.85
CA LYS A 185 1.03 -9.55 -17.09
C LYS A 185 1.92 -10.59 -17.78
N ARG A 186 2.85 -10.19 -18.65
CA ARG A 186 3.82 -11.13 -19.25
C ARG A 186 4.85 -11.61 -18.24
N ARG A 187 5.15 -10.83 -17.21
CA ARG A 187 6.13 -11.16 -16.17
C ARG A 187 5.49 -11.92 -15.00
N SER A 188 4.27 -11.57 -14.61
CA SER A 188 3.51 -12.32 -13.63
C SER A 188 2.81 -13.48 -14.32
N ARG A 189 3.15 -14.72 -13.96
CA ARG A 189 2.40 -15.90 -14.42
C ARG A 189 0.94 -15.94 -13.90
N SER A 190 0.48 -14.92 -13.18
CA SER A 190 -0.88 -14.85 -12.67
C SER A 190 -1.84 -14.52 -13.81
N ALA A 191 -2.99 -15.19 -13.82
CA ALA A 191 -4.02 -15.04 -14.85
C ALA A 191 -4.91 -13.83 -14.57
N ASP A 192 -4.37 -12.79 -13.94
CA ASP A 192 -5.17 -11.65 -13.53
C ASP A 192 -5.57 -10.83 -14.76
N PRO A 193 -6.84 -10.40 -14.82
CA PRO A 193 -7.31 -9.51 -15.86
C PRO A 193 -6.62 -8.13 -15.72
N PRO A 194 -6.27 -7.47 -16.83
CA PRO A 194 -5.57 -6.19 -16.79
C PRO A 194 -6.46 -5.12 -16.14
N LEU A 195 -5.85 -4.28 -15.31
CA LEU A 195 -6.48 -3.08 -14.77
C LEU A 195 -6.86 -2.15 -15.92
N ARG A 196 -8.03 -1.51 -15.85
CA ARG A 196 -8.46 -0.51 -16.83
C ARG A 196 -8.52 0.86 -16.18
N LEU A 197 -7.87 1.83 -16.82
CA LEU A 197 -7.91 3.23 -16.42
C LEU A 197 -8.85 3.97 -17.35
N GLU A 198 -9.89 4.57 -16.78
CA GLU A 198 -10.79 5.49 -17.46
C GLU A 198 -10.53 6.89 -16.88
N ILE A 199 -10.46 7.89 -17.75
CA ILE A 199 -10.26 9.30 -17.36
C ILE A 199 -11.43 10.06 -17.96
N ASP A 200 -12.18 10.78 -17.13
CA ASP A 200 -13.31 11.59 -17.61
C ASP A 200 -12.75 12.84 -18.31
N GLU A 201 -11.96 13.67 -17.62
CA GLU A 201 -11.38 14.91 -18.16
C GLU A 201 -9.89 15.04 -17.80
N LEU A 202 -9.11 15.65 -18.71
CA LEU A 202 -7.68 15.92 -18.53
C LEU A 202 -7.41 17.36 -18.97
N ASP A 203 -6.98 18.20 -18.04
CA ASP A 203 -6.72 19.62 -18.25
C ASP A 203 -5.28 20.01 -17.90
N GLY A 204 -4.90 21.23 -18.28
CA GLY A 204 -3.64 21.83 -17.88
C GLY A 204 -3.71 22.44 -16.48
N HIS A 205 -2.86 21.98 -15.57
CA HIS A 205 -2.68 22.60 -14.27
C HIS A 205 -1.42 23.47 -14.25
N TRP A 206 -1.58 24.79 -14.28
CA TRP A 206 -0.44 25.72 -14.32
C TRP A 206 0.50 25.48 -15.52
N LEU A 207 1.74 25.97 -15.46
CA LEU A 207 2.71 25.95 -16.57
C LEU A 207 3.21 24.54 -16.96
N THR A 208 3.31 23.59 -16.01
CA THR A 208 3.95 22.28 -16.21
C THR A 208 3.15 21.10 -15.66
N GLY A 209 1.93 21.34 -15.18
CA GLY A 209 1.11 20.32 -14.55
C GLY A 209 -0.06 19.88 -15.42
N VAL A 210 -0.58 18.72 -15.05
CA VAL A 210 -1.82 18.16 -15.57
C VAL A 210 -2.81 18.00 -14.42
N ALA A 211 -4.06 18.37 -14.66
CA ALA A 211 -5.19 18.10 -13.79
C ALA A 211 -6.02 16.97 -14.43
N VAL A 212 -6.43 16.02 -13.63
CA VAL A 212 -7.26 14.88 -14.00
C VAL A 212 -8.52 14.97 -13.17
N THR A 213 -9.67 14.91 -13.81
CA THR A 213 -10.96 14.92 -13.13
C THR A 213 -11.73 13.65 -13.49
N GLY A 214 -12.34 13.02 -12.48
CA GLY A 214 -13.14 11.81 -12.65
C GLY A 214 -12.37 10.59 -13.16
N ALA A 215 -11.14 10.37 -12.70
CA ALA A 215 -10.41 9.17 -13.06
C ALA A 215 -10.96 7.94 -12.32
N ARG A 216 -11.14 6.83 -13.04
CA ARG A 216 -11.67 5.57 -12.49
C ARG A 216 -10.73 4.44 -12.85
N LEU A 217 -10.28 3.72 -11.82
CA LEU A 217 -9.51 2.51 -11.97
C LEU A 217 -10.42 1.31 -11.72
N ILE A 218 -10.75 0.59 -12.79
CA ILE A 218 -11.59 -0.60 -12.73
C ILE A 218 -10.69 -1.81 -12.50
N ILE A 219 -10.80 -2.39 -11.31
CA ILE A 219 -10.13 -3.63 -10.92
C ILE A 219 -11.09 -4.79 -11.21
N PRO A 220 -10.82 -5.58 -12.26
CA PRO A 220 -11.64 -6.75 -12.55
C PRO A 220 -11.48 -7.80 -11.42
N PRO A 221 -12.54 -8.57 -11.13
CA PRO A 221 -12.52 -9.53 -10.02
C PRO A 221 -11.42 -10.56 -10.22
N SER A 222 -10.58 -10.75 -9.20
CA SER A 222 -9.45 -11.67 -9.28
C SER A 222 -9.95 -13.12 -9.43
N THR A 223 -9.38 -13.85 -10.38
CA THR A 223 -9.81 -15.23 -10.67
C THR A 223 -9.38 -16.23 -9.58
N ASP A 224 -8.48 -15.83 -8.69
CA ASP A 224 -7.96 -16.66 -7.60
C ASP A 224 -9.01 -16.98 -6.53
N VAL A 225 -9.99 -16.09 -6.29
CA VAL A 225 -11.13 -16.38 -5.40
C VAL A 225 -11.93 -17.57 -5.93
N ARG A 226 -12.07 -17.66 -7.27
CA ARG A 226 -12.80 -18.75 -7.93
C ARG A 226 -12.10 -20.11 -7.81
N ARG A 227 -10.77 -20.16 -7.66
CA ARG A 227 -10.02 -21.43 -7.56
C ARG A 227 -10.07 -22.07 -6.18
N LYS A 228 -10.29 -21.29 -5.11
CA LYS A 228 -10.44 -21.82 -3.75
C LYS A 228 -11.86 -22.32 -3.45
N ALA A 229 -12.85 -21.98 -4.28
CA ALA A 229 -14.11 -22.69 -4.32
C ALA A 229 -13.85 -24.10 -4.87
N LYS A 230 -13.50 -25.02 -3.95
CA LYS A 230 -13.30 -26.44 -4.21
C LYS A 230 -14.48 -26.92 -5.07
N PRO A 231 -14.26 -27.57 -6.23
CA PRO A 231 -15.33 -28.06 -7.08
C PRO A 231 -16.11 -29.13 -6.31
N GLY A 232 -17.12 -28.69 -5.56
CA GLY A 232 -18.06 -29.55 -4.88
C GLY A 232 -19.00 -30.18 -5.90
N PRO A 233 -19.56 -31.35 -5.60
CA PRO A 233 -20.51 -32.03 -6.48
C PRO A 233 -21.67 -31.08 -6.75
N ALA A 234 -21.96 -30.87 -8.04
CA ALA A 234 -22.98 -30.00 -8.61
C ALA A 234 -24.26 -29.87 -7.77
N LYS A 235 -24.24 -29.00 -6.76
CA LYS A 235 -25.47 -28.45 -6.19
C LYS A 235 -25.92 -27.38 -7.16
N ARG A 236 -27.15 -27.57 -7.66
CA ARG A 236 -27.83 -26.68 -8.60
C ARG A 236 -27.55 -25.23 -8.22
N ALA A 237 -26.97 -24.49 -9.16
CA ALA A 237 -26.79 -23.05 -9.10
C ALA A 237 -28.11 -22.43 -8.65
N THR A 238 -28.13 -21.99 -7.40
CA THR A 238 -29.20 -21.15 -6.88
C THR A 238 -28.92 -19.77 -7.43
N GLU A 239 -29.96 -19.09 -7.90
CA GLU A 239 -29.94 -17.87 -8.72
C GLU A 239 -29.34 -16.64 -8.02
N ASP A 240 -28.81 -16.81 -6.80
CA ASP A 240 -28.22 -15.79 -5.96
C ASP A 240 -26.69 -15.67 -6.08
N ASP A 241 -26.06 -16.34 -7.05
CA ASP A 241 -24.66 -16.10 -7.45
C ASP A 241 -24.54 -14.73 -8.15
N LYS A 242 -24.73 -13.64 -7.39
CA LYS A 242 -24.41 -12.27 -7.80
C LYS A 242 -22.98 -12.27 -8.32
N ALA A 243 -22.82 -12.07 -9.62
CA ALA A 243 -21.53 -11.91 -10.26
C ALA A 243 -20.70 -10.90 -9.47
N ALA A 244 -19.49 -11.28 -9.06
CA ALA A 244 -18.58 -10.44 -8.28
C ALA A 244 -18.45 -9.07 -8.96
N GLN A 245 -19.00 -8.03 -8.33
CA GLN A 245 -19.01 -6.69 -8.91
C GLN A 245 -17.55 -6.21 -9.04
N PRO A 246 -17.18 -5.58 -10.18
CA PRO A 246 -15.85 -5.02 -10.34
C PRO A 246 -15.62 -3.95 -9.28
N SER A 247 -14.43 -3.97 -8.69
CA SER A 247 -14.03 -2.95 -7.72
C SER A 247 -13.60 -1.71 -8.51
N VAL A 248 -14.34 -0.61 -8.37
CA VAL A 248 -14.04 0.66 -9.03
C VAL A 248 -13.44 1.59 -7.98
N ILE A 249 -12.21 2.05 -8.23
CA ILE A 249 -11.58 3.12 -7.45
C ILE A 249 -11.80 4.42 -8.20
N SER A 250 -12.47 5.38 -7.57
CA SER A 250 -12.70 6.71 -8.11
C SER A 250 -11.69 7.70 -7.54
N ILE A 251 -11.18 8.55 -8.42
CA ILE A 251 -10.30 9.68 -8.13
C ILE A 251 -11.06 10.90 -8.64
N ASN A 252 -11.51 11.75 -7.72
CA ASN A 252 -12.39 12.87 -8.05
C ASN A 252 -11.60 13.94 -8.79
N HIS A 253 -10.48 14.35 -8.20
CA HIS A 253 -9.57 15.33 -8.75
C HIS A 253 -8.14 14.91 -8.44
N ALA A 254 -7.22 15.04 -9.39
CA ALA A 254 -5.80 14.80 -9.16
C ALA A 254 -4.97 15.74 -10.02
N THR A 255 -3.92 16.31 -9.44
CA THR A 255 -2.95 17.14 -10.13
C THR A 255 -1.58 16.51 -10.03
N ALA A 256 -0.79 16.64 -11.09
CA ALA A 256 0.61 16.24 -11.11
C ALA A 256 1.42 17.28 -11.89
N ARG A 257 2.48 17.80 -11.28
CA ARG A 257 3.33 18.85 -11.86
C ARG A 257 4.80 18.45 -11.79
N VAL A 258 5.53 18.73 -12.86
CA VAL A 258 6.99 18.61 -12.87
C VAL A 258 7.60 19.90 -12.33
N GLN A 259 8.44 19.79 -11.30
CA GLN A 259 9.14 20.93 -10.72
C GLN A 259 10.28 21.40 -11.64
N LEU A 260 10.31 22.71 -11.95
CA LEU A 260 11.29 23.30 -12.88
C LEU A 260 12.69 23.46 -12.27
N LEU A 261 12.79 23.74 -10.97
CA LEU A 261 14.08 23.95 -10.31
C LEU A 261 14.95 22.68 -10.31
N PRO A 262 14.43 21.49 -9.91
CA PRO A 262 15.19 20.23 -10.03
C PRO A 262 15.57 19.91 -11.47
N LEU A 263 14.72 20.25 -12.44
CA LEU A 263 14.97 20.00 -13.86
C LEU A 263 16.23 20.72 -14.36
N LEU A 264 16.53 21.91 -13.82
CA LEU A 264 17.78 22.64 -14.12
C LEU A 264 19.02 21.92 -13.58
N THR A 265 18.89 21.14 -12.50
CA THR A 265 19.97 20.30 -11.93
C THR A 265 20.03 18.90 -12.54
N GLY A 266 19.13 18.58 -13.48
CA GLY A 266 19.07 17.28 -14.14
C GLY A 266 18.28 16.19 -13.39
N SER A 267 17.57 16.54 -12.31
CA SER A 267 16.64 15.66 -11.61
C SER A 267 15.20 15.99 -11.98
N VAL A 268 14.35 14.98 -12.15
CA VAL A 268 12.92 15.18 -12.40
C VAL A 268 12.19 14.89 -11.10
N THR A 269 11.49 15.88 -10.59
CA THR A 269 10.68 15.75 -9.38
C THR A 269 9.23 16.05 -9.72
N ILE A 270 8.33 15.16 -9.33
CA ILE A 270 6.90 15.26 -9.58
C ILE A 270 6.22 15.59 -8.25
N ASP A 271 5.59 16.75 -8.19
CA ASP A 271 4.70 17.11 -7.10
C ASP A 271 3.28 16.75 -7.52
N PHE A 272 2.54 16.09 -6.65
CA PHE A 272 1.21 15.60 -6.91
C PHE A 272 0.29 15.89 -5.74
N TRP A 273 -0.99 16.04 -6.05
CA TRP A 273 -2.06 16.18 -5.07
C TRP A 273 -3.28 15.48 -5.65
N ALA A 274 -4.07 14.79 -4.84
CA ALA A 274 -5.24 14.07 -5.29
C ALA A 274 -6.31 13.95 -4.20
N GLU A 275 -7.55 14.20 -4.58
CA GLU A 275 -8.74 13.90 -3.79
C GLU A 275 -9.25 12.50 -4.12
N VAL A 276 -9.14 11.60 -3.15
CA VAL A 276 -9.54 10.20 -3.26
C VAL A 276 -10.30 9.79 -2.02
N PHE A 277 -11.38 9.02 -2.16
CA PHE A 277 -12.12 8.46 -1.01
C PHE A 277 -12.51 9.50 0.07
N ALA A 278 -12.92 10.71 -0.36
CA ALA A 278 -13.26 11.84 0.51
C ALA A 278 -12.13 12.35 1.42
N GLY A 279 -10.88 12.00 1.11
CA GLY A 279 -9.68 12.57 1.70
C GLY A 279 -8.72 13.09 0.64
N GLU A 280 -7.58 13.59 1.09
CA GLU A 280 -6.54 14.19 0.27
C GLU A 280 -5.24 13.39 0.38
N VAL A 281 -4.54 13.27 -0.74
CA VAL A 281 -3.21 12.67 -0.81
C VAL A 281 -2.32 13.60 -1.60
N SER A 282 -1.29 14.15 -0.97
CA SER A 282 -0.32 15.02 -1.62
C SER A 282 1.10 14.54 -1.39
N GLY A 283 2.02 14.98 -2.23
CA GLY A 283 3.39 14.59 -2.06
C GLY A 283 4.30 15.02 -3.19
N THR A 284 5.56 14.69 -3.00
CA THR A 284 6.62 14.91 -3.98
C THR A 284 7.37 13.60 -4.17
N VAL A 285 7.52 13.15 -5.40
CA VAL A 285 8.26 11.92 -5.75
C VAL A 285 9.32 12.20 -6.82
N PRO A 286 10.56 11.73 -6.63
CA PRO A 286 11.58 11.78 -7.67
C PRO A 286 11.23 10.78 -8.78
N TYR A 287 11.46 11.16 -10.02
CA TYR A 287 11.28 10.31 -11.19
C TYR A 287 12.60 10.09 -11.93
N GLY A 288 12.95 8.83 -12.18
CA GLY A 288 14.15 8.44 -12.90
C GLY A 288 15.33 8.05 -11.99
N ALA A 289 16.54 8.13 -12.51
CA ALA A 289 17.76 7.75 -11.79
C ALA A 289 18.32 8.88 -10.90
N GLY A 290 17.77 10.09 -11.01
CA GLY A 290 18.10 11.19 -10.11
C GLY A 290 17.55 10.86 -8.73
N GLY A 291 18.44 10.68 -7.75
CA GLY A 291 18.04 10.58 -6.36
C GLY A 291 17.26 11.82 -5.93
N GLY A 292 16.40 11.66 -4.93
CA GLY A 292 15.61 12.74 -4.35
C GLY A 292 14.71 12.19 -3.25
N ASP A 293 14.25 13.05 -2.36
CA ASP A 293 13.37 12.63 -1.27
C ASP A 293 11.94 12.42 -1.80
N ALA A 294 11.34 11.29 -1.41
CA ALA A 294 9.95 10.97 -1.65
C ALA A 294 9.17 11.31 -0.37
N GLU A 295 8.26 12.26 -0.47
CA GLU A 295 7.38 12.68 0.61
C GLU A 295 5.92 12.47 0.17
N VAL A 296 5.12 11.83 1.02
CA VAL A 296 3.69 11.61 0.78
C VAL A 296 2.94 11.89 2.07
N GLU A 297 1.91 12.71 2.00
CA GLU A 297 1.01 13.05 3.08
C GLU A 297 -0.39 12.60 2.70
N ILE A 298 -1.09 12.02 3.67
CA ILE A 298 -2.43 11.46 3.54
C ILE A 298 -3.27 12.11 4.63
N GLU A 299 -4.41 12.68 4.25
CA GLU A 299 -5.32 13.33 5.19
C GLU A 299 -6.76 12.90 4.91
N GLY A 300 -7.51 12.57 5.97
CA GLY A 300 -8.97 12.42 5.85
C GLY A 300 -9.46 11.22 5.03
N LEU A 301 -8.63 10.22 4.73
CA LEU A 301 -9.01 9.15 3.79
C LEU A 301 -10.01 8.16 4.41
N GLN A 302 -11.21 8.06 3.87
CA GLN A 302 -12.24 7.18 4.46
C GLN A 302 -12.02 5.71 4.09
N LEU A 303 -11.71 4.88 5.08
CA LEU A 303 -11.51 3.42 4.88
C LEU A 303 -12.76 2.72 4.35
N GLY A 304 -13.93 3.25 4.69
CA GLY A 304 -15.23 2.76 4.25
C GLY A 304 -15.46 2.86 2.75
N GLU A 305 -14.69 3.66 2.01
CA GLU A 305 -14.83 3.82 0.56
C GLU A 305 -13.77 3.02 -0.23
N ILE A 306 -12.76 2.48 0.45
CA ILE A 306 -11.68 1.71 -0.18
C ILE A 306 -12.19 0.32 -0.55
N ALA A 307 -12.68 0.16 -1.78
CA ALA A 307 -13.24 -1.10 -2.27
C ALA A 307 -12.28 -2.32 -2.16
N PRO A 308 -10.96 -2.20 -2.41
CA PRO A 308 -10.02 -3.30 -2.14
C PRO A 308 -10.02 -3.78 -0.69
N LEU A 309 -10.18 -2.88 0.29
CA LEU A 309 -10.19 -3.23 1.70
C LEU A 309 -11.45 -4.04 2.07
N LYS A 310 -12.61 -3.65 1.51
CA LYS A 310 -13.87 -4.42 1.65
C LYS A 310 -13.71 -5.86 1.15
N SER A 311 -12.99 -6.04 0.05
CA SER A 311 -12.76 -7.37 -0.53
C SER A 311 -11.80 -8.24 0.29
N LEU A 312 -10.81 -7.62 0.94
CA LEU A 312 -9.83 -8.33 1.78
C LEU A 312 -10.45 -8.85 3.07
N LEU A 313 -11.42 -8.13 3.63
CA LEU A 313 -12.05 -8.44 4.92
C LEU A 313 -13.32 -9.29 4.79
N GLU A 314 -13.47 -9.98 3.65
CA GLU A 314 -14.56 -10.96 3.39
C GLU A 314 -15.96 -10.45 3.79
N GLY A 315 -16.23 -9.17 3.53
CA GLY A 315 -17.54 -8.55 3.75
C GLY A 315 -17.74 -7.89 5.12
N MET A 316 -16.74 -7.86 6.00
CA MET A 316 -16.80 -7.04 7.20
C MET A 316 -16.48 -5.57 6.83
N PRO A 317 -17.45 -4.64 6.95
CA PRO A 317 -17.18 -3.24 6.70
C PRO A 317 -16.21 -2.70 7.77
N VAL A 318 -15.24 -1.90 7.33
CA VAL A 318 -14.35 -1.16 8.20
C VAL A 318 -14.57 0.31 7.96
N LEU A 319 -14.93 1.01 9.01
CA LEU A 319 -15.07 2.46 9.03
C LEU A 319 -13.87 3.03 9.78
N GLY A 320 -13.47 4.24 9.41
CA GLY A 320 -12.35 4.95 10.01
C GLY A 320 -11.76 5.95 9.03
N VAL A 321 -10.97 6.88 9.56
CA VAL A 321 -10.31 7.95 8.79
C VAL A 321 -8.81 7.71 8.85
N LEU A 322 -8.19 7.45 7.71
CA LEU A 322 -6.75 7.26 7.57
C LEU A 322 -6.07 8.60 7.31
N GLY A 323 -5.00 8.87 8.05
CA GLY A 323 -4.06 9.95 7.80
C GLY A 323 -2.62 9.50 8.07
N GLY A 324 -1.65 10.32 7.70
CA GLY A 324 -0.24 10.04 7.95
C GLY A 324 0.72 10.69 6.98
N SER A 325 2.01 10.50 7.24
CA SER A 325 3.09 10.95 6.37
C SER A 325 4.11 9.85 6.13
N ILE A 326 4.71 9.88 4.94
CA ILE A 326 5.76 8.98 4.48
C ILE A 326 6.89 9.85 3.96
N GLN A 327 8.05 9.78 4.58
CA GLN A 327 9.27 10.45 4.14
C GLN A 327 10.33 9.40 3.88
N LEU A 328 10.77 9.26 2.64
CA LEU A 328 11.77 8.28 2.21
C LEU A 328 12.84 8.95 1.36
N SER A 329 14.10 8.79 1.74
CA SER A 329 15.29 9.28 1.05
C SER A 329 16.07 8.12 0.43
N PRO A 330 15.87 7.81 -0.87
CA PRO A 330 16.56 6.72 -1.55
C PRO A 330 18.05 7.05 -1.75
N LYS A 331 18.94 6.22 -1.19
CA LYS A 331 20.38 6.32 -1.47
C LYS A 331 20.68 5.80 -2.87
N GLU A 332 21.46 6.56 -3.64
CA GLU A 332 21.83 6.22 -5.04
C GLU A 332 20.61 6.06 -5.97
N GLY A 333 19.46 6.65 -5.64
CA GLY A 333 18.21 6.45 -6.39
C GLY A 333 17.61 5.05 -6.27
N LYS A 334 18.00 4.26 -5.25
CA LYS A 334 17.48 2.91 -5.00
C LYS A 334 16.66 2.86 -3.72
N PHE A 335 15.38 2.51 -3.83
CA PHE A 335 14.52 2.35 -2.66
C PHE A 335 14.95 1.21 -1.74
N ALA A 336 15.67 0.22 -2.28
CA ALA A 336 16.26 -0.88 -1.52
C ALA A 336 17.33 -0.43 -0.50
N LYS A 337 17.75 0.83 -0.52
CA LYS A 337 18.69 1.44 0.43
C LYS A 337 18.14 2.74 1.03
N ALA A 338 16.83 2.97 0.95
CA ALA A 338 16.25 4.22 1.44
C ALA A 338 16.30 4.32 2.97
N ASP A 339 16.58 5.52 3.45
CA ASP A 339 16.34 5.92 4.85
C ASP A 339 15.04 6.71 4.92
N GLY A 340 14.43 6.82 6.10
CA GLY A 340 13.21 7.62 6.24
C GLY A 340 12.34 7.28 7.42
N ARG A 341 11.13 7.84 7.44
CA ARG A 341 10.12 7.65 8.47
C ARG A 341 8.74 7.46 7.83
N LEU A 342 7.96 6.57 8.44
CA LEU A 342 6.57 6.29 8.13
C LEU A 342 5.76 6.53 9.40
N ASP A 343 4.75 7.39 9.31
CA ASP A 343 3.83 7.67 10.41
C ASP A 343 2.41 7.58 9.86
N ILE A 344 1.68 6.53 10.21
CA ILE A 344 0.31 6.30 9.77
C ILE A 344 -0.60 6.27 11.00
N ARG A 345 -1.71 7.00 10.93
CA ARG A 345 -2.75 7.05 11.94
C ARG A 345 -4.09 6.72 11.30
N ILE A 346 -4.89 5.91 11.99
CA ILE A 346 -6.26 5.62 11.59
C ILE A 346 -7.16 5.94 12.78
N ASP A 347 -8.01 6.92 12.61
CA ASP A 347 -8.95 7.39 13.62
C ASP A 347 -10.31 6.73 13.49
N ASP A 348 -10.99 6.63 14.65
CA ASP A 348 -12.37 6.14 14.78
C ASP A 348 -12.63 4.81 14.06
N VAL A 349 -11.70 3.87 14.20
CA VAL A 349 -11.82 2.57 13.55
C VAL A 349 -12.95 1.76 14.18
N VAL A 350 -13.90 1.37 13.35
CA VAL A 350 -15.01 0.50 13.70
C VAL A 350 -15.02 -0.71 12.77
N LEU A 351 -15.00 -1.91 13.36
CA LEU A 351 -15.11 -3.17 12.63
C LEU A 351 -16.54 -3.68 12.70
N GLY A 352 -17.17 -3.84 11.53
CA GLY A 352 -18.53 -4.35 11.40
C GLY A 352 -19.61 -3.28 11.57
N ASP A 353 -20.80 -3.58 11.05
CA ASP A 353 -21.98 -2.71 11.06
C ASP A 353 -23.10 -3.23 11.97
N GLY A 354 -22.86 -4.32 12.71
CA GLY A 354 -23.89 -5.01 13.50
C GLY A 354 -24.81 -5.93 12.70
N LYS A 355 -24.74 -5.91 11.36
CA LYS A 355 -25.69 -6.59 10.47
C LYS A 355 -25.03 -7.67 9.62
N THR A 356 -23.75 -7.51 9.27
CA THR A 356 -22.99 -8.50 8.53
C THR A 356 -22.91 -9.80 9.30
N LYS A 357 -23.39 -10.89 8.67
CA LYS A 357 -23.35 -12.23 9.22
C LYS A 357 -22.02 -12.88 8.92
N VAL A 358 -21.18 -13.02 9.93
CA VAL A 358 -19.95 -13.82 9.86
C VAL A 358 -20.31 -15.24 10.26
N GLN A 359 -20.13 -16.20 9.34
CA GLN A 359 -20.51 -17.60 9.56
C GLN A 359 -21.98 -17.80 9.98
N GLY A 360 -22.89 -16.96 9.46
CA GLY A 360 -24.32 -17.02 9.76
C GLY A 360 -24.75 -16.28 11.04
N VAL A 361 -23.80 -15.71 11.79
CA VAL A 361 -24.06 -14.99 13.04
C VAL A 361 -23.77 -13.50 12.84
N ALA A 362 -24.73 -12.64 13.18
CA ALA A 362 -24.52 -11.19 13.15
C ALA A 362 -23.64 -10.78 14.33
N LEU A 363 -22.49 -10.16 14.05
CA LEU A 363 -21.60 -9.66 15.07
C LEU A 363 -21.89 -8.17 15.31
N PRO A 364 -21.97 -7.71 16.58
CA PRO A 364 -22.11 -6.29 16.88
C PRO A 364 -20.88 -5.51 16.37
N ALA A 365 -21.03 -4.22 16.10
CA ALA A 365 -19.89 -3.37 15.75
C ALA A 365 -18.88 -3.32 16.92
N ALA A 366 -17.60 -3.49 16.59
CA ALA A 366 -16.47 -3.43 17.51
C ALA A 366 -15.73 -2.11 17.35
N GLN A 367 -15.60 -1.34 18.42
CA GLN A 367 -14.82 -0.10 18.43
C GLN A 367 -13.33 -0.40 18.67
N VAL A 368 -12.54 -0.30 17.60
CA VAL A 368 -11.08 -0.43 17.63
C VAL A 368 -10.40 0.87 18.06
N GLY A 369 -11.07 2.01 17.90
CA GLY A 369 -10.53 3.31 18.31
C GLY A 369 -9.44 3.77 17.36
N GLN A 370 -8.34 4.28 17.90
CA GLN A 370 -7.23 4.79 17.11
C GLN A 370 -6.19 3.67 16.86
N ILE A 371 -5.74 3.53 15.62
CA ILE A 371 -4.60 2.70 15.23
C ILE A 371 -3.43 3.62 14.87
N THR A 372 -2.26 3.41 15.45
CA THR A 372 -1.04 4.16 15.13
C THR A 372 0.05 3.21 14.68
N ILE A 373 0.74 3.56 13.58
CA ILE A 373 1.84 2.81 13.00
C ILE A 373 3.00 3.77 12.75
N VAL A 374 4.06 3.65 13.54
CA VAL A 374 5.31 4.40 13.37
C VAL A 374 6.41 3.43 12.98
N ALA A 375 7.11 3.73 11.88
CA ALA A 375 8.23 2.94 11.42
C ALA A 375 9.37 3.81 10.90
N ASN A 376 10.61 3.39 11.15
CA ASN A 376 11.82 4.07 10.69
C ASN A 376 12.58 3.19 9.70
N ALA A 377 12.88 3.73 8.52
CA ALA A 377 13.69 3.10 7.49
C ALA A 377 15.16 3.46 7.65
N LYS A 378 16.02 2.42 7.68
CA LYS A 378 17.47 2.55 7.63
C LYS A 378 18.04 1.55 6.65
N ASP A 379 18.75 2.01 5.63
CA ASP A 379 19.37 1.20 4.57
C ASP A 379 18.40 0.20 3.93
N GLY A 380 17.18 0.66 3.64
CA GLY A 380 16.12 -0.17 3.06
C GLY A 380 15.52 -1.20 4.03
N LEU A 381 15.80 -1.11 5.33
CA LEU A 381 15.10 -1.87 6.36
C LEU A 381 14.18 -0.95 7.15
N LEU A 382 12.88 -1.04 6.90
CA LEU A 382 11.83 -0.32 7.61
C LEU A 382 11.50 -1.08 8.90
N LYS A 383 11.95 -0.59 10.05
CA LYS A 383 11.65 -1.16 11.37
C LYS A 383 10.37 -0.51 11.92
N ILE A 384 9.36 -1.32 12.20
CA ILE A 384 8.13 -0.88 12.86
C ILE A 384 8.46 -0.72 14.35
N GLU A 385 8.42 0.51 14.83
CA GLU A 385 8.76 0.86 16.21
C GLU A 385 7.53 0.82 17.12
N ASP A 386 6.41 1.29 16.60
CA ASP A 386 5.14 1.30 17.30
C ASP A 386 4.04 0.90 16.34
N LEU A 387 3.37 -0.22 16.61
CA LEU A 387 2.11 -0.56 15.99
C LEU A 387 1.15 -0.89 17.11
N ASN A 388 0.21 0.02 17.37
CA ASN A 388 -0.74 -0.13 18.45
C ASN A 388 -2.15 0.23 17.99
N ALA A 389 -3.14 -0.39 18.62
CA ALA A 389 -4.50 0.10 18.64
C ALA A 389 -5.07 -0.09 20.03
N GLN A 390 -5.64 0.98 20.57
CA GLN A 390 -6.28 0.98 21.89
C GLN A 390 -7.71 1.46 21.73
N GLY A 391 -8.62 0.49 21.63
CA GLY A 391 -10.05 0.73 21.55
C GLY A 391 -10.76 0.23 22.79
N ARG A 392 -12.03 0.63 22.93
CA ARG A 392 -12.91 0.12 24.00
C ARG A 392 -13.12 -1.40 23.88
N ASP A 393 -13.21 -1.90 22.65
CA ASP A 393 -13.63 -3.27 22.36
C ASP A 393 -12.45 -4.16 21.88
N PHE A 394 -11.30 -3.56 21.57
CA PHE A 394 -10.18 -4.23 20.90
C PHE A 394 -8.84 -3.61 21.27
N GLU A 395 -7.84 -4.48 21.49
CA GLU A 395 -6.45 -4.08 21.72
C GLU A 395 -5.55 -4.79 20.71
N LEU A 396 -4.67 -4.03 20.06
CA LEU A 396 -3.67 -4.52 19.11
C LEU A 396 -2.31 -3.96 19.48
N THR A 397 -1.30 -4.80 19.37
CA THR A 397 0.10 -4.46 19.46
C THR A 397 0.84 -5.21 18.37
N GLY A 398 1.92 -4.64 17.87
CA GLY A 398 2.78 -5.34 16.95
C GLY A 398 4.11 -4.66 16.76
N GLU A 399 5.04 -5.45 16.26
CA GLU A 399 6.40 -5.05 16.01
C GLU A 399 6.92 -5.85 14.81
N GLY A 400 7.90 -5.32 14.10
CA GLY A 400 8.40 -6.02 12.94
C GLY A 400 9.37 -5.22 12.11
N LYS A 401 9.68 -5.78 10.96
CA LYS A 401 10.51 -5.14 9.96
C LYS A 401 10.01 -5.46 8.56
N VAL A 402 10.16 -4.51 7.66
CA VAL A 402 9.91 -4.67 6.24
C VAL A 402 11.20 -4.39 5.51
N LYS A 403 11.71 -5.40 4.80
CA LYS A 403 12.86 -5.24 3.91
C LYS A 403 12.38 -4.66 2.59
N LEU A 404 12.72 -3.41 2.34
CA LEU A 404 12.39 -2.68 1.12
C LEU A 404 13.19 -3.24 -0.06
N HIS A 405 12.49 -3.45 -1.16
CA HIS A 405 13.07 -3.77 -2.44
C HIS A 405 12.79 -2.65 -3.43
N GLU A 406 13.53 -2.64 -4.55
CA GLU A 406 13.34 -1.66 -5.62
C GLU A 406 11.89 -1.61 -6.14
N SER A 407 11.23 -2.76 -6.12
CA SER A 407 9.79 -2.87 -6.35
C SER A 407 9.12 -3.17 -5.03
N TRP A 408 8.20 -2.30 -4.62
CA TRP A 408 7.44 -2.41 -3.37
C TRP A 408 6.72 -3.76 -3.23
N ASP A 409 6.17 -4.30 -4.31
CA ASP A 409 5.48 -5.61 -4.33
C ASP A 409 6.37 -6.78 -3.92
N ARG A 410 7.70 -6.62 -4.06
CA ARG A 410 8.73 -7.59 -3.70
C ARG A 410 9.32 -7.34 -2.32
N SER A 411 9.01 -6.21 -1.69
CA SER A 411 9.40 -5.93 -0.30
C SER A 411 8.90 -7.06 0.59
N GLN A 412 9.72 -7.49 1.55
CA GLN A 412 9.39 -8.61 2.42
C GLN A 412 9.01 -8.08 3.80
N ALA A 413 7.76 -8.33 4.21
CA ALA A 413 7.30 -8.08 5.56
C ALA A 413 7.63 -9.26 6.48
N ASP A 414 7.99 -8.92 7.71
CA ASP A 414 8.21 -9.82 8.84
C ASP A 414 7.69 -9.11 10.10
N VAL A 415 6.39 -9.25 10.35
CA VAL A 415 5.65 -8.51 11.37
C VAL A 415 4.99 -9.48 12.34
N MET A 416 5.19 -9.27 13.63
CA MET A 416 4.48 -9.96 14.70
C MET A 416 3.32 -9.09 15.14
N LEU A 417 2.10 -9.62 15.04
CA LEU A 417 0.88 -9.00 15.54
C LEU A 417 0.35 -9.78 16.75
N LYS A 418 0.00 -9.05 17.80
CA LYS A 418 -0.62 -9.56 19.02
C LYS A 418 -1.86 -8.74 19.31
N PHE A 419 -3.03 -9.38 19.31
CA PHE A 419 -4.30 -8.68 19.59
C PHE A 419 -5.20 -9.48 20.52
N ARG A 420 -6.14 -8.79 21.17
CA ARG A 420 -7.22 -9.40 21.95
C ARG A 420 -8.49 -8.56 21.84
N PHE A 421 -9.62 -9.22 22.05
CA PHE A 421 -10.90 -8.54 22.26
C PHE A 421 -11.07 -8.24 23.74
N ALA A 422 -11.49 -7.02 24.05
CA ALA A 422 -11.80 -6.62 25.42
C ALA A 422 -12.99 -7.42 25.96
N ASP A 423 -13.03 -7.67 27.26
CA ASP A 423 -14.07 -8.50 27.89
C ASP A 423 -15.47 -7.92 27.69
N GLY A 424 -15.60 -6.58 27.73
CA GLY A 424 -16.85 -5.88 27.45
C GLY A 424 -17.42 -6.17 26.06
N TYR A 425 -16.57 -6.40 25.07
CA TYR A 425 -17.01 -6.77 23.72
C TYR A 425 -17.43 -8.24 23.62
N ARG A 426 -16.68 -9.14 24.27
CA ARG A 426 -17.01 -10.58 24.31
C ARG A 426 -18.38 -10.82 24.95
N ASP A 427 -18.70 -10.03 25.97
CA ASP A 427 -19.96 -10.13 26.71
C ASP A 427 -21.12 -9.29 26.14
N LYS A 428 -20.89 -8.56 25.05
CA LYS A 428 -21.89 -7.67 24.43
C LYS A 428 -23.10 -8.42 23.86
N SER A 429 -22.91 -9.64 23.37
CA SER A 429 -24.01 -10.52 22.92
C SER A 429 -23.71 -12.00 23.18
N GLU A 430 -24.76 -12.83 23.18
CA GLU A 430 -24.59 -14.29 23.28
C GLU A 430 -23.80 -14.85 22.09
N ALA A 431 -23.97 -14.22 20.91
CA ALA A 431 -23.20 -14.51 19.70
C ALA A 431 -21.69 -14.27 19.87
N THR A 432 -21.29 -13.12 20.42
CA THR A 432 -19.87 -12.83 20.68
C THR A 432 -19.30 -13.74 21.75
N ARG A 433 -20.09 -14.05 22.79
CA ARG A 433 -19.68 -14.98 23.85
C ARG A 433 -19.44 -16.39 23.31
N GLY A 434 -20.32 -16.90 22.45
CA GLY A 434 -20.13 -18.19 21.80
C GLY A 434 -18.96 -18.21 20.81
N LEU A 435 -18.77 -17.12 20.06
CA LEU A 435 -17.72 -17.06 19.03
C LEU A 435 -16.32 -16.89 19.63
N LEU A 436 -16.16 -15.99 20.60
CA LEU A 436 -14.87 -15.58 21.18
C LEU A 436 -14.55 -16.29 22.50
N GLY A 437 -15.55 -16.83 23.20
CA GLY A 437 -15.41 -17.44 24.53
C GLY A 437 -15.13 -16.42 25.64
N LYS A 438 -15.42 -16.74 26.90
CA LYS A 438 -14.91 -15.95 28.03
C LYS A 438 -13.52 -16.44 28.45
N PRO A 439 -12.64 -15.55 28.91
CA PRO A 439 -11.42 -15.96 29.59
C PRO A 439 -11.76 -16.90 30.76
N GLY A 440 -11.17 -18.10 30.77
CA GLY A 440 -11.39 -19.10 31.83
C GLY A 440 -12.57 -20.06 31.64
N ASP A 441 -13.39 -19.89 30.60
CA ASP A 441 -14.46 -20.86 30.30
C ASP A 441 -13.88 -22.21 29.89
N LYS A 442 -14.53 -23.28 30.37
CA LYS A 442 -14.16 -24.68 30.01
C LYS A 442 -14.43 -25.00 28.55
N PHE A 443 -15.30 -24.23 27.89
CA PHE A 443 -15.66 -24.44 26.50
C PHE A 443 -14.77 -23.59 25.59
N PRO A 444 -14.04 -24.20 24.64
CA PRO A 444 -13.22 -23.46 23.70
C PRO A 444 -14.11 -22.58 22.80
N ALA A 445 -13.62 -21.37 22.51
CA ALA A 445 -14.30 -20.42 21.63
C ALA A 445 -14.59 -21.05 20.26
N ALA A 446 -15.74 -20.76 19.64
CA ALA A 446 -16.08 -21.37 18.35
C ALA A 446 -15.03 -21.02 17.26
N ILE A 447 -14.42 -19.84 17.32
CA ILE A 447 -13.33 -19.44 16.43
C ILE A 447 -12.09 -20.34 16.57
N GLU A 448 -11.86 -20.95 17.73
CA GLU A 448 -10.74 -21.86 17.99
C GLU A 448 -11.05 -23.31 17.56
N VAL A 449 -12.32 -23.72 17.60
CA VAL A 449 -12.76 -25.08 17.27
C VAL A 449 -13.03 -25.27 15.78
N ALA A 450 -13.26 -24.18 15.04
CA ALA A 450 -13.53 -24.24 13.61
C ALA A 450 -12.47 -25.10 12.86
N PRO A 451 -12.88 -26.02 11.97
CA PRO A 451 -11.96 -26.93 11.28
C PRO A 451 -10.86 -26.16 10.53
N GLY A 452 -9.59 -26.42 10.87
CA GLY A 452 -8.44 -25.72 10.28
C GLY A 452 -8.17 -24.33 10.87
N SER A 453 -8.82 -23.96 11.98
CA SER A 453 -8.58 -22.69 12.65
C SER A 453 -7.12 -22.56 13.10
N LYS A 454 -6.51 -21.46 12.69
CA LYS A 454 -5.20 -21.03 13.18
C LYS A 454 -5.29 -20.35 14.56
N PHE A 455 -6.48 -19.91 14.98
CA PHE A 455 -6.67 -19.15 16.23
C PHE A 455 -6.32 -19.97 17.47
N LYS A 456 -6.66 -21.26 17.49
CA LYS A 456 -6.27 -22.16 18.58
C LYS A 456 -4.75 -22.24 18.78
N GLN A 457 -3.98 -22.18 17.68
CA GLN A 457 -2.52 -22.20 17.71
C GLN A 457 -1.91 -20.82 17.98
N ALA A 458 -2.64 -19.75 17.67
CA ALA A 458 -2.23 -18.38 17.88
C ALA A 458 -2.44 -17.90 19.33
N LYS A 459 -3.34 -18.55 20.07
CA LYS A 459 -3.66 -18.17 21.44
C LYS A 459 -2.47 -18.32 22.39
N THR A 460 -2.19 -17.29 23.17
CA THR A 460 -1.16 -17.26 24.22
C THR A 460 -1.79 -17.48 25.60
N ALA A 461 -0.96 -17.67 26.62
CA ALA A 461 -1.42 -17.83 28.01
C ALA A 461 -2.14 -16.58 28.55
N ASP A 462 -1.79 -15.40 28.04
CA ASP A 462 -2.39 -14.10 28.41
C ASP A 462 -3.72 -13.81 27.67
N ASP A 463 -4.29 -14.81 26.98
CA ASP A 463 -5.52 -14.70 26.20
C ASP A 463 -5.44 -13.71 25.02
N TYR A 464 -4.23 -13.47 24.51
CA TYR A 464 -4.01 -12.79 23.24
C TYR A 464 -3.89 -13.80 22.09
N TYR A 465 -4.23 -13.36 20.89
CA TYR A 465 -3.93 -14.06 19.65
C TYR A 465 -2.69 -13.46 19.01
N GLN A 466 -1.69 -14.30 18.77
CA GLN A 466 -0.42 -13.89 18.17
C GLN A 466 -0.25 -14.49 16.77
N PHE A 467 -0.01 -13.64 15.79
CA PHE A 467 0.20 -14.00 14.40
C PHE A 467 1.49 -13.39 13.87
N HIS A 468 2.22 -14.18 13.09
CA HIS A 468 3.34 -13.75 12.31
C HIS A 468 2.89 -13.53 10.87
N LEU A 469 3.04 -12.30 10.40
CA LEU A 469 2.77 -11.85 9.04
C LEU A 469 4.11 -11.80 8.32
N GLY A 470 4.33 -12.77 7.42
CA GLY A 470 5.59 -12.92 6.72
C GLY A 470 5.41 -13.00 5.21
N GLY A 471 6.42 -12.59 4.45
CA GLY A 471 6.47 -12.80 3.00
C GLY A 471 6.43 -11.49 2.20
N PRO A 472 6.31 -11.57 0.86
CA PRO A 472 6.21 -10.40 0.02
C PRO A 472 4.99 -9.55 0.38
N LEU A 473 5.07 -8.21 0.30
CA LEU A 473 3.91 -7.33 0.56
C LEU A 473 2.73 -7.63 -0.37
N SER A 474 3.00 -8.09 -1.60
CA SER A 474 1.97 -8.55 -2.53
C SER A 474 1.25 -9.84 -2.09
N LYS A 475 1.85 -10.63 -1.19
CA LYS A 475 1.35 -11.93 -0.71
C LYS A 475 1.79 -12.17 0.74
N ILE A 476 1.11 -11.51 1.67
CA ILE A 476 1.38 -11.67 3.10
C ILE A 476 0.81 -13.01 3.58
N ASP A 477 1.68 -13.86 4.13
CA ASP A 477 1.29 -15.12 4.76
C ASP A 477 1.02 -14.89 6.25
N PHE A 478 -0.14 -15.33 6.72
CA PHE A 478 -0.53 -15.30 8.13
C PHE A 478 -0.27 -16.66 8.78
N LYS A 479 0.70 -16.72 9.71
CA LYS A 479 1.05 -17.92 10.48
C LYS A 479 0.75 -17.69 11.97
N PRO A 480 0.16 -18.65 12.68
CA PRO A 480 0.00 -18.53 14.12
C PRO A 480 1.37 -18.60 14.81
N ALA A 481 1.57 -17.78 15.84
CA ALA A 481 2.81 -17.68 16.60
C ALA A 481 2.62 -17.90 18.12
N GLY A 482 1.49 -18.51 18.53
CA GLY A 482 1.17 -18.75 19.93
C GLY A 482 2.13 -19.73 20.62
N THR A 483 1.95 -19.88 21.93
CA THR A 483 2.88 -20.47 22.94
C THR A 483 3.21 -21.95 22.78
N GLY A 484 3.01 -22.54 21.60
CA GLY A 484 3.59 -23.82 21.26
C GLY A 484 5.11 -23.71 21.25
N LYS A 485 5.75 -24.23 22.32
CA LYS A 485 7.21 -24.49 22.50
C LYS A 485 8.03 -24.00 21.32
N PRO A 486 8.85 -22.93 21.47
CA PRO A 486 9.47 -22.17 20.39
C PRO A 486 9.81 -23.14 19.29
N ALA A 487 8.99 -23.11 18.21
CA ALA A 487 8.93 -24.17 17.22
C ALA A 487 10.36 -24.52 16.94
N ARG A 488 10.84 -25.67 17.47
CA ARG A 488 12.27 -26.02 17.46
C ARG A 488 12.61 -25.84 16.02
N SER A 489 13.27 -24.72 15.70
CA SER A 489 13.60 -24.43 14.32
C SER A 489 14.27 -25.71 13.95
N ARG A 490 13.77 -26.39 12.92
CA ARG A 490 14.51 -27.50 12.35
C ARG A 490 15.80 -26.83 11.94
N ALA A 491 16.74 -26.72 12.89
CA ALA A 491 18.14 -26.51 12.71
C ALA A 491 18.36 -27.54 11.66
N ARG A 492 18.47 -27.04 10.42
CA ARG A 492 18.68 -27.86 9.25
C ARG A 492 19.80 -28.74 9.71
N ARG A 493 19.49 -30.01 10.05
CA ARG A 493 20.52 -30.95 10.49
C ARG A 493 21.54 -30.80 9.39
N PRO A 494 22.77 -30.31 9.68
CA PRO A 494 23.73 -30.01 8.64
C PRO A 494 23.72 -31.25 7.78
N GLY A 495 23.14 -31.09 6.58
CA GLY A 495 22.80 -32.23 5.76
C GLY A 495 24.13 -32.90 5.58
N LYS A 496 24.26 -34.16 6.04
CA LYS A 496 25.38 -35.02 5.70
C LYS A 496 25.61 -34.73 4.24
N SER A 497 26.72 -34.05 3.96
CA SER A 497 27.13 -33.72 2.61
C SER A 497 27.03 -35.03 1.85
N VAL A 498 26.03 -35.17 0.99
CA VAL A 498 26.08 -36.16 -0.07
C VAL A 498 27.28 -35.68 -0.85
N ARG A 499 28.44 -36.28 -0.56
CA ARG A 499 29.67 -36.06 -1.29
C ARG A 499 29.28 -36.15 -2.77
N PRO A 500 29.41 -35.06 -3.56
CA PRO A 500 29.23 -35.18 -4.99
C PRO A 500 30.20 -36.27 -5.43
N GLY A 501 29.61 -37.33 -5.98
CA GLY A 501 30.33 -38.52 -6.39
C GLY A 501 31.55 -38.15 -7.21
N THR A 502 32.63 -38.84 -6.89
CA THR A 502 33.95 -38.92 -7.50
C THR A 502 33.98 -39.28 -8.99
N LYS A 503 32.92 -39.02 -9.77
CA LYS A 503 32.88 -39.37 -11.20
C LYS A 503 33.64 -38.41 -12.12
N TYR A 504 34.01 -37.20 -11.66
CA TYR A 504 34.83 -36.30 -12.49
C TYR A 504 36.34 -36.57 -12.42
N GLN A 505 36.83 -37.26 -11.38
CA GLN A 505 38.26 -37.61 -11.29
C GLN A 505 38.67 -38.85 -12.11
N GLN A 506 37.71 -39.67 -12.57
CA GLN A 506 38.01 -40.79 -13.47
C GLN A 506 38.06 -40.40 -14.95
N MET A 507 37.45 -39.28 -15.36
CA MET A 507 37.56 -38.80 -16.76
C MET A 507 38.84 -38.01 -17.05
N GLN A 508 39.47 -37.39 -16.05
CA GLN A 508 40.73 -36.66 -16.26
C GLN A 508 41.99 -37.55 -16.28
N LYS A 509 41.87 -38.85 -15.95
CA LYS A 509 42.98 -39.81 -16.08
C LYS A 509 43.17 -40.37 -17.50
N LYS A 510 42.35 -39.96 -18.49
CA LYS A 510 42.50 -40.39 -19.89
C LYS A 510 43.05 -39.33 -20.86
N LEU A 511 43.43 -38.15 -20.36
CA LEU A 511 44.01 -37.08 -21.17
C LEU A 511 45.22 -36.44 -20.45
N LYS A 512 46.22 -37.27 -20.13
CA LYS A 512 47.58 -36.80 -19.79
C LYS A 512 48.58 -37.42 -20.77
N GLY A 513 48.80 -36.70 -21.85
CA GLY A 513 49.88 -36.93 -22.81
C GLY A 513 50.32 -35.60 -23.39
N ARG A 514 50.96 -34.75 -22.56
CA ARG A 514 52.02 -33.78 -22.93
C ARG A 514 52.32 -32.82 -21.76
N LYS A 515 53.53 -32.97 -21.20
CA LYS A 515 54.34 -31.91 -20.53
C LYS A 515 54.83 -30.93 -21.63
N PRO A 516 55.26 -29.67 -21.36
CA PRO A 516 56.30 -29.20 -20.39
C PRO A 516 55.80 -28.06 -19.47
N SER A 517 56.16 -27.98 -18.17
CA SER A 517 57.42 -27.54 -17.53
C SER A 517 57.64 -26.02 -17.47
N LEU A 518 57.61 -25.43 -16.26
CA LEU A 518 58.57 -24.52 -15.62
C LEU A 518 57.92 -24.06 -14.29
N LYS A 519 58.46 -24.42 -13.11
CA LYS A 519 59.38 -23.63 -12.25
C LYS A 519 58.81 -22.24 -11.89
N SER A 520 58.75 -21.76 -10.65
CA SER A 520 59.37 -22.18 -9.38
C SER A 520 58.98 -21.17 -8.27
N ALA A 521 59.01 -21.63 -7.00
CA ALA A 521 59.37 -20.87 -5.79
C ALA A 521 58.36 -19.77 -5.32
N THR A 522 58.07 -19.48 -4.04
CA THR A 522 58.61 -19.73 -2.69
C THR A 522 57.41 -19.39 -1.75
N GLY A 523 57.00 -20.19 -0.77
CA GLY A 523 57.57 -20.26 0.58
C GLY A 523 57.21 -19.03 1.42
N GLU A 524 56.31 -19.18 2.41
CA GLU A 524 56.44 -18.61 3.77
C GLU A 524 55.26 -19.04 4.66
N ASP A 525 55.64 -19.68 5.76
CA ASP A 525 54.84 -20.10 6.92
C ASP A 525 54.57 -18.89 7.85
N GLU A 526 53.41 -18.83 8.51
CA GLU A 526 53.32 -18.50 9.95
C GLU A 526 51.91 -18.78 10.56
N PRO A 527 51.82 -18.98 11.90
CA PRO A 527 50.83 -19.84 12.58
C PRO A 527 49.59 -19.12 13.17
N PRO A 528 48.61 -19.88 13.71
CA PRO A 528 47.42 -19.32 14.36
C PRO A 528 47.68 -18.95 15.83
N VAL A 529 47.27 -17.75 16.24
CA VAL A 529 47.29 -17.29 17.63
C VAL A 529 45.91 -17.46 18.28
N GLN A 530 45.95 -18.01 19.49
CA GLN A 530 44.83 -18.29 20.41
C GLN A 530 44.36 -17.08 21.22
N ASP A 531 43.18 -17.27 21.81
CA ASP A 531 42.49 -16.55 22.88
C ASP A 531 43.32 -15.65 23.82
N SER A 532 42.72 -14.53 24.20
CA SER A 532 42.75 -14.08 25.59
C SER A 532 41.56 -13.18 25.93
N ASP A 533 41.02 -13.48 27.12
CA ASP A 533 40.08 -12.71 27.92
C ASP A 533 40.34 -11.20 27.93
N ARG A 534 39.27 -10.40 27.90
CA ARG A 534 39.26 -9.18 28.70
C ARG A 534 37.86 -8.74 29.15
N THR A 535 37.78 -8.72 30.47
CA THR A 535 36.80 -8.20 31.41
C THR A 535 36.34 -6.78 31.11
N ALA A 536 35.07 -6.52 31.44
CA ALA A 536 34.37 -5.23 31.41
C ALA A 536 35.08 -4.12 32.21
N PRO A 537 34.63 -2.86 32.05
CA PRO A 537 33.80 -2.34 33.13
C PRO A 537 32.51 -1.63 32.69
N HIS A 538 31.49 -1.88 33.51
CA HIS A 538 30.23 -1.15 33.65
C HIS A 538 30.42 0.37 33.67
N GLN A 539 29.69 1.08 32.83
CA GLN A 539 29.35 2.49 33.05
C GLN A 539 27.93 2.55 33.63
N THR A 540 27.84 3.11 34.82
CA THR A 540 26.62 3.48 35.54
C THR A 540 25.96 4.68 34.85
N PRO A 541 24.65 4.64 34.54
CA PRO A 541 23.93 5.82 34.12
C PRO A 541 23.65 6.73 35.32
N SER A 542 24.15 7.96 35.24
CA SER A 542 23.90 9.04 36.19
C SER A 542 22.43 9.46 36.20
N LYS A 543 21.92 9.68 37.42
CA LYS A 543 20.59 10.23 37.74
C LYS A 543 20.31 11.54 36.99
N PRO A 544 19.10 11.73 36.43
CA PRO A 544 18.61 13.04 36.03
C PRO A 544 18.32 13.89 37.28
N GLY A 545 18.92 15.08 37.33
CA GLY A 545 18.64 16.09 38.35
C GLY A 545 17.22 16.63 38.21
N ALA A 546 16.50 16.65 39.33
CA ALA A 546 15.21 17.30 39.47
C ALA A 546 15.40 18.82 39.45
N ASN A 547 14.89 19.49 38.41
CA ASN A 547 14.61 20.92 38.43
C ASN A 547 13.09 21.11 38.62
N PRO A 548 12.63 21.81 39.66
CA PRO A 548 11.22 22.17 39.79
C PRO A 548 10.92 23.34 38.83
N MET A 549 10.28 23.04 37.70
CA MET A 549 9.65 24.09 36.88
C MET A 549 8.34 24.50 37.55
N GLY A 550 8.27 25.76 37.94
CA GLY A 550 7.11 26.38 38.57
C GLY A 550 5.89 26.38 37.68
N GLU A 551 4.74 26.13 38.31
CA GLU A 551 3.41 26.43 37.81
C GLU A 551 3.32 27.88 37.33
N ARG A 552 3.30 28.10 36.02
CA ARG A 552 2.65 29.28 35.45
C ARG A 552 1.19 28.93 35.23
N ARG A 553 0.34 29.40 36.16
CA ARG A 553 -1.10 29.57 35.93
C ARG A 553 -1.29 30.45 34.69
N LEU A 554 -1.91 29.89 33.67
CA LEU A 554 -2.53 30.65 32.59
C LEU A 554 -4.03 30.72 32.91
N ASP A 555 -4.41 31.73 33.67
CA ASP A 555 -5.79 32.19 33.76
C ASP A 555 -6.09 32.97 32.47
N GLY A 556 -6.49 32.23 31.42
CA GLY A 556 -6.96 32.78 30.15
C GLY A 556 -8.47 32.76 30.11
N ALA A 557 -9.09 33.87 30.48
CA ALA A 557 -10.53 34.08 30.37
C ALA A 557 -11.00 33.96 28.92
N ALA A 558 -12.02 33.12 28.71
CA ALA A 558 -12.75 33.02 27.46
C ALA A 558 -13.64 34.26 27.29
N ASP A 559 -13.29 35.15 26.35
CA ASP A 559 -14.16 36.21 25.84
C ASP A 559 -14.78 35.74 24.52
N THR A 560 -15.83 34.91 24.61
CA THR A 560 -16.66 34.52 23.47
C THR A 560 -17.67 35.64 23.17
N ARG A 561 -17.30 36.55 22.27
CA ARG A 561 -18.26 37.47 21.63
C ARG A 561 -19.09 36.70 20.59
N PRO A 562 -20.44 36.82 20.62
CA PRO A 562 -21.29 36.22 19.59
C PRO A 562 -21.20 37.00 18.27
N ALA A 563 -21.14 36.25 17.16
CA ALA A 563 -21.18 36.80 15.81
C ALA A 563 -22.55 37.43 15.49
N PRO A 564 -22.60 38.53 14.72
CA PRO A 564 -23.86 39.18 14.34
C PRO A 564 -24.61 38.38 13.28
N ASN A 565 -25.93 38.33 13.47
CA ASN A 565 -26.92 37.64 12.66
C ASN A 565 -27.03 38.26 11.24
N PRO A 566 -26.90 37.49 10.15
CA PRO A 566 -27.02 38.00 8.79
C PRO A 566 -28.47 37.90 8.30
N ASP A 567 -29.37 38.69 8.87
CA ASP A 567 -30.71 38.90 8.30
C ASP A 567 -31.13 40.36 8.54
N THR A 568 -30.66 41.23 7.66
CA THR A 568 -31.26 42.54 7.39
C THR A 568 -30.64 43.10 6.11
N ARG A 569 -31.21 42.73 4.96
CA ARG A 569 -31.43 43.61 3.82
C ARG A 569 -32.32 42.98 2.77
#